data_AF-A0A9P8EZJ4-F1
#
_entry.id   AF-A0A9P8EZJ4-F1
#
_cell.length_a   1.000
_cell.length_b   1.000
_cell.length_c   1.000
_cell.angle_alpha   90.00
_cell.angle_beta   90.00
_cell.angle_gamma   90.00
#
_symmetry.space_group_name_H-M   'P 1'
#
loop_
_entity.id
_entity.type
_entity.pdbx_description
1 polymer ?
#
loop_
_entity_poly.entity_id
_entity_poly.type
_entity_poly.pdbx_seq_one_letter_code
_entity_poly.pdbx_strand_id
1 'polypeptide(L)'
;FPDYDPKATINEDEMKSKAGKERWRNFINQYEKKVDDFNFGTLLRTNPAFEYGQDETIFAVRMQFYALEILRNREGLNDWIYEKAQGQKAS
;
A
#
# COMPACT_ATOMS: atom_id res chain seq x y z
N PHE A 1 -3.37 13.31 2.50
CA PHE A 1 -4.54 12.50 2.16
C PHE A 1 -5.46 12.45 3.39
N PRO A 2 -6.20 13.52 3.70
CA PRO A 2 -7.01 13.56 4.92
C PRO A 2 -8.22 12.62 4.85
N ASP A 3 -8.76 12.39 3.65
CA ASP A 3 -10.00 11.61 3.45
C ASP A 3 -9.73 10.16 2.97
N TYR A 4 -8.52 9.63 3.17
CA TYR A 4 -8.19 8.29 2.70
C TYR A 4 -8.68 7.21 3.66
N ASP A 5 -9.52 6.30 3.17
CA ASP A 5 -9.98 5.13 3.92
C ASP A 5 -9.00 3.95 3.71
N PRO A 6 -8.26 3.52 4.74
CA PRO A 6 -7.31 2.40 4.63
C PRO A 6 -7.96 1.03 4.44
N LYS A 7 -9.27 0.89 4.70
CA LYS A 7 -10.03 -0.35 4.54
C LYS A 7 -10.61 -0.51 3.13
N ALA A 8 -10.75 0.59 2.40
CA ALA A 8 -11.28 0.58 1.05
C ALA A 8 -10.32 -0.12 0.07
N THR A 9 -10.90 -0.77 -0.94
CA THR A 9 -10.12 -1.26 -2.08
C THR A 9 -9.61 -0.07 -2.88
N ILE A 10 -8.31 -0.03 -3.14
CA ILE A 10 -7.67 1.01 -3.94
C ILE A 10 -8.27 1.00 -5.35
N ASN A 11 -8.77 2.15 -5.79
CA ASN A 11 -9.18 2.36 -7.16
C ASN A 11 -7.96 2.72 -8.02
N GLU A 12 -7.54 1.77 -8.87
CA GLU A 12 -6.37 1.94 -9.72
C GLU A 12 -6.54 3.07 -10.76
N ASP A 13 -7.76 3.26 -11.29
CA ASP A 13 -8.06 4.31 -12.25
C ASP A 13 -7.93 5.71 -11.63
N GLU A 14 -8.41 5.87 -10.38
CA GLU A 14 -8.24 7.11 -9.64
C GLU A 14 -6.76 7.41 -9.40
N MET A 15 -6.00 6.39 -9.03
CA MET A 15 -4.55 6.50 -8.80
C MET A 15 -3.79 6.85 -10.09
N LYS A 16 -4.21 6.32 -11.24
CA LYS A 16 -3.64 6.57 -12.58
C LYS A 16 -4.15 7.86 -13.22
N SER A 17 -5.20 8.47 -12.69
CA SER A 17 -5.74 9.74 -13.15
C SER A 17 -4.68 10.85 -13.09
N LYS A 18 -4.89 11.93 -13.86
CA LYS A 18 -3.96 13.07 -13.86
C LYS A 18 -3.80 13.66 -12.44
N ALA A 19 -4.92 13.85 -11.74
CA ALA A 19 -4.92 14.37 -10.37
C ALA A 19 -4.28 13.39 -9.38
N GLY A 20 -4.57 12.09 -9.49
CA GLY A 20 -3.98 11.05 -8.64
C GLY A 20 -2.47 10.98 -8.79
N LYS A 21 -1.97 10.96 -10.03
CA LYS A 21 -0.54 10.98 -10.34
C LYS A 21 0.16 12.20 -9.77
N GLU A 22 -0.41 13.39 -9.94
CA GLU A 22 0.17 14.63 -9.42
C GLU A 22 0.20 14.63 -7.88
N ARG A 23 -0.89 14.23 -7.24
CA ARG A 23 -0.99 14.13 -5.77
C ARG A 23 0.04 13.16 -5.21
N TRP A 24 0.18 11.98 -5.80
CA TRP A 24 1.19 11.00 -5.39
C TRP A 24 2.60 11.50 -5.66
N ARG A 25 2.89 12.09 -6.82
CA ARG A 25 4.23 12.63 -7.14
C ARG A 25 4.67 13.69 -6.15
N ASN A 26 3.77 14.62 -5.78
CA ASN A 26 4.06 15.65 -4.79
C ASN A 26 4.37 15.05 -3.42
N PHE A 27 3.67 13.99 -3.01
CA PHE A 27 3.94 13.28 -1.76
C PHE A 27 5.28 12.51 -1.81
N ILE A 28 5.49 11.70 -2.85
CA ILE A 28 6.65 10.82 -3.02
C ILE A 28 7.95 11.63 -3.04
N ASN A 29 7.97 12.75 -3.78
CA ASN A 29 9.17 13.59 -3.95
C ASN A 29 9.63 14.27 -2.65
N GLN A 30 8.79 14.37 -1.62
CA GLN A 30 9.21 14.89 -0.31
C GLN A 30 10.24 13.98 0.38
N TYR A 31 10.37 12.74 -0.09
CA TYR A 31 11.24 11.71 0.49
C TYR A 31 12.46 11.37 -0.36
N GLU A 32 12.65 12.02 -1.50
CA GLU A 32 13.76 11.75 -2.44
C GLU A 32 15.13 11.76 -1.78
N LYS A 33 15.35 12.65 -0.80
CA LYS A 33 16.62 12.78 -0.06
C LYS A 33 16.61 12.12 1.33
N LYS A 34 15.54 11.41 1.67
CA LYS A 34 15.32 10.83 3.02
C LYS A 34 15.21 9.32 2.99
N VAL A 35 14.73 8.76 1.88
CA VAL A 35 14.49 7.34 1.70
C VAL A 35 15.24 6.91 0.45
N ASP A 36 16.20 6.02 0.62
CA ASP A 36 16.89 5.42 -0.51
C ASP A 36 15.89 4.63 -1.36
N ASP A 37 16.03 4.72 -2.68
CA ASP A 37 15.18 4.03 -3.64
C ASP A 37 13.67 4.32 -3.43
N PHE A 38 13.33 5.55 -3.05
CA PHE A 38 11.95 6.01 -2.78
C PHE A 38 10.98 5.74 -3.94
N ASN A 39 11.48 5.69 -5.18
CA ASN A 39 10.73 5.45 -6.42
C ASN A 39 10.83 3.99 -6.93
N PHE A 40 11.46 3.07 -6.19
CA PHE A 40 11.59 1.67 -6.57
C PHE A 40 10.22 0.99 -6.70
N GLY A 41 10.06 0.16 -7.74
CA GLY A 41 8.82 -0.55 -8.02
C GLY A 41 8.59 -1.72 -7.07
N THR A 42 7.38 -1.84 -6.53
CA THR A 42 6.96 -2.92 -5.64
C THR A 42 5.52 -3.34 -5.91
N LEU A 43 5.16 -4.51 -5.43
CA LEU A 43 3.79 -5.00 -5.44
C LEU A 43 3.06 -4.51 -4.19
N LEU A 44 1.78 -4.18 -4.36
CA LEU A 44 0.91 -3.69 -3.30
C LEU A 44 -0.47 -4.32 -3.43
N ARG A 45 -1.04 -4.77 -2.30
CA ARG A 45 -2.40 -5.29 -2.26
C ARG A 45 -3.42 -4.17 -2.37
N THR A 46 -4.42 -4.34 -3.23
CA THR A 46 -5.48 -3.35 -3.44
C THR A 46 -6.36 -3.19 -2.21
N ASN A 47 -6.56 -4.26 -1.44
CA ASN A 47 -7.29 -4.24 -0.17
C ASN A 47 -6.48 -4.93 0.95
N PRO A 48 -6.44 -4.41 2.19
CA PRO A 48 -5.75 -5.07 3.30
C PRO A 48 -6.31 -6.47 3.64
N ALA A 49 -7.58 -6.75 3.31
CA ALA A 49 -8.24 -8.02 3.59
C ALA A 49 -7.93 -9.13 2.55
N PHE A 50 -7.22 -8.81 1.47
CA PHE A 50 -6.92 -9.77 0.40
C PHE A 50 -5.50 -10.34 0.53
N GLU A 51 -5.27 -11.52 -0.04
CA GLU A 51 -3.92 -12.01 -0.34
C GLU A 51 -3.40 -11.42 -1.66
N TYR A 52 -2.11 -11.63 -1.94
CA TYR A 52 -1.55 -11.32 -3.24
C TYR A 52 -2.13 -12.27 -4.29
N GLY A 53 -3.04 -11.76 -5.10
CA GLY A 53 -3.59 -12.43 -6.28
C GLY A 53 -3.39 -11.59 -7.55
N GLN A 54 -3.83 -12.13 -8.69
CA GLN A 54 -3.67 -11.48 -9.99
C GLN A 54 -4.46 -10.16 -10.07
N ASP A 55 -5.68 -10.14 -9.53
CA ASP A 55 -6.59 -8.99 -9.62
C ASP A 55 -6.52 -8.12 -8.34
N GLU A 56 -5.96 -8.67 -7.26
CA GLU A 56 -5.83 -8.04 -5.94
C GLU A 56 -4.50 -7.32 -5.74
N THR A 57 -3.62 -7.34 -6.75
CA THR A 57 -2.27 -6.76 -6.67
C THR A 57 -2.07 -5.70 -7.74
N ILE A 58 -1.52 -4.57 -7.34
CA ILE A 58 -1.11 -3.49 -8.25
C ILE A 58 0.38 -3.20 -8.12
N PHE A 59 0.94 -2.60 -9.17
CA PHE A 59 2.29 -2.07 -9.14
C PHE A 59 2.29 -0.65 -8.58
N ALA A 60 3.09 -0.42 -7.55
CA ALA A 60 3.23 0.87 -6.88
C ALA A 60 4.72 1.17 -6.67
N VAL A 61 5.06 2.42 -6.35
CA VAL A 61 6.42 2.75 -5.91
C VAL A 61 6.58 2.56 -4.39
N ARG A 62 7.81 2.39 -3.92
CA ARG A 62 8.17 2.14 -2.52
C ARG A 62 7.50 3.12 -1.57
N MET A 63 7.48 4.42 -1.89
CA MET A 63 6.83 5.41 -1.02
C MET A 63 5.31 5.28 -0.96
N GLN A 64 4.66 4.84 -2.05
CA GLN A 64 3.22 4.54 -2.03
C GLN A 64 2.95 3.32 -1.14
N PHE A 65 3.76 2.27 -1.30
CA PHE A 65 3.69 1.09 -0.47
C PHE A 65 3.87 1.42 1.02
N TYR A 66 4.93 2.16 1.39
CA TYR A 66 5.15 2.55 2.78
C TYR A 66 4.01 3.38 3.35
N ALA A 67 3.53 4.39 2.61
CA ALA A 67 2.42 5.21 3.10
C ALA A 67 1.18 4.37 3.44
N LEU A 68 0.86 3.40 2.58
CA LEU A 68 -0.34 2.58 2.70
C LEU A 68 -0.17 1.45 3.72
N GLU A 69 0.92 0.71 3.67
CA GLU A 69 1.15 -0.43 4.58
C GLU A 69 1.47 0.02 6.01
N ILE A 70 2.14 1.17 6.20
CA ILE A 70 2.33 1.73 7.54
C ILE A 70 0.97 2.11 8.14
N LEU A 71 0.09 2.74 7.36
CA LEU A 71 -1.26 3.09 7.81
C LEU A 71 -2.07 1.82 8.15
N ARG A 72 -2.10 0.83 7.26
CA ARG A 72 -2.78 -0.46 7.48
C ARG A 72 -2.27 -1.17 8.73
N ASN A 73 -0.96 -1.17 8.96
CA ASN A 73 -0.35 -1.76 10.14
C ASN A 73 -0.74 -1.01 11.43
N ARG A 74 -0.76 0.33 11.39
CA ARG A 74 -1.19 1.15 12.54
C ARG A 74 -2.66 0.94 12.90
N GLU A 75 -3.49 0.64 11.91
CA GLU A 75 -4.92 0.36 12.06
C GLU A 75 -5.24 -1.13 12.31
N GLY A 76 -4.22 -2.00 12.45
CA GLY A 76 -4.40 -3.44 12.69
C GLY A 76 -5.00 -4.23 11.52
N LEU A 77 -5.04 -3.65 10.31
CA LEU A 77 -5.71 -4.26 9.15
C LEU A 77 -4.92 -5.44 8.55
N ASN A 78 -3.65 -5.61 8.97
CA ASN A 78 -2.75 -6.67 8.52
C ASN A 78 -2.61 -7.81 9.55
N ASP A 79 -3.23 -7.71 10.72
CA ASP A 79 -3.01 -8.64 11.84
C ASP A 79 -3.40 -10.08 11.50
N TRP A 80 -4.43 -10.26 10.67
CA TRP A 80 -4.88 -11.57 10.20
C TRP A 80 -3.77 -12.37 9.47
N ILE A 81 -2.83 -11.68 8.81
CA ILE A 81 -1.69 -12.32 8.12
C ILE A 81 -0.76 -12.92 9.17
N TYR A 82 -0.47 -12.16 10.23
CA TYR A 82 0.35 -12.63 11.34
C TYR A 82 -0.31 -13.81 12.04
N GLU A 83 -1.60 -13.70 12.37
CA GLU A 83 -2.37 -14.76 13.02
C GLU A 83 -2.38 -16.05 12.19
N LYS A 84 -2.65 -15.93 10.88
CA LYS A 84 -2.62 -17.06 9.94
C LYS A 84 -1.23 -17.72 9.90
N ALA A 85 -0.16 -16.93 9.84
CA ALA A 85 1.20 -17.43 9.83
C ALA A 85 1.59 -18.13 11.14
N GLN A 86 1.13 -17.66 12.30
CA GLN A 86 1.35 -18.34 13.57
C GLN A 86 0.55 -19.65 13.67
N GLY A 87 -0.70 -19.66 13.20
CA GLY A 87 -1.52 -20.88 13.16
C GLY A 87 -0.90 -21.98 12.31
N GLN A 88 -0.28 -21.63 11.17
CA GLN A 88 0.43 -22.57 10.32
C GLN A 88 1.70 -23.14 10.96
N LYS A 89 2.41 -22.38 11.80
CA LYS A 89 3.62 -22.85 12.51
C LYS A 89 3.30 -23.81 13.65
N ALA A 90 2.08 -23.74 14.19
CA ALA A 90 1.64 -24.57 15.31
C ALA A 90 1.02 -25.91 14.87
N SER A 91 0.77 -26.11 13.57
CA SER A 91 0.33 -27.38 12.96
C SER A 91 1.51 -28.18 12.41
#